data_AF-A0A1E9TEC1-F1
#
_entry.id   AF-A0A1E9TEC1-F1
#
_cell.length_a   1.000
_cell.length_b   1.000
_cell.length_c   1.000
_cell.angle_alpha   90.00
_cell.angle_beta   90.00
_cell.angle_gamma   90.00
#
_symmetry.space_group_name_H-M   'P 1'
#
loop_
_entity.id
_entity.type
_entity.pdbx_description
1 polymer ?
#
loop_
_entity_poly.entity_id
_entity_poly.type
_entity_poly.pdbx_seq_one_letter_code
_entity_poly.pdbx_strand_id
1 'polypeptide(L)'
;MTTTLTTPLEEDTLNQARAEAREILKNSEETTIELTVSGRESQQLGDALNQVIQHVLHALANGQSIDVQVVPHDLTTTIAAQRIGISRPTLMKAIRSGDLPAHKVGSHFRIRTEDADAFRKGLLKKTVAQKEQALKELWELEDEHGLVDALGGPAW
;
A
#
# COMPACT_ATOMS: atom_id res chain seq x y z
N MET A 1 20.96 -2.16 -6.49
CA MET A 1 21.09 -3.59 -6.16
C MET A 1 20.00 -3.90 -5.15
N THR A 2 19.05 -4.76 -5.51
CA THR A 2 17.98 -5.21 -4.62
C THR A 2 18.53 -6.41 -3.85
N THR A 3 18.82 -6.25 -2.57
CA THR A 3 19.22 -7.37 -1.72
C THR A 3 17.95 -7.94 -1.12
N THR A 4 17.37 -8.94 -1.77
CA THR A 4 16.28 -9.72 -1.18
C THR A 4 16.90 -10.65 -0.14
N LEU A 5 16.55 -10.47 1.14
CA LEU A 5 16.89 -11.42 2.19
C LEU A 5 15.98 -12.64 2.03
N THR A 6 16.36 -13.57 1.16
CA THR A 6 15.54 -14.74 0.76
C THR A 6 15.80 -15.97 1.64
N THR A 7 16.13 -15.79 2.91
CA THR A 7 16.19 -16.93 3.83
C THR A 7 14.81 -17.08 4.47
N PRO A 8 14.01 -18.10 4.10
CA PRO A 8 12.72 -18.30 4.72
C PRO A 8 12.94 -18.60 6.20
N LEU A 9 12.28 -17.83 7.06
CA LEU A 9 12.19 -18.15 8.48
C LEU A 9 11.32 -19.40 8.64
N GLU A 10 11.70 -20.28 9.57
CA GLU A 10 10.86 -21.43 9.92
C GLU A 10 9.51 -20.96 10.47
N GLU A 11 8.44 -21.67 10.12
CA GLU A 11 7.05 -21.29 10.42
C GLU A 11 6.82 -21.12 11.93
N ASP A 12 7.46 -21.96 12.75
CA ASP A 12 7.40 -21.88 14.21
C ASP A 12 8.05 -20.61 14.76
N THR A 13 9.19 -20.20 14.19
CA THR A 13 9.88 -18.96 14.56
C THR A 13 9.02 -17.75 14.22
N LEU A 14 8.34 -17.77 13.07
CA LEU A 14 7.45 -16.68 12.67
C LEU A 14 6.22 -16.59 13.58
N ASN A 15 5.63 -17.73 13.94
CA ASN A 15 4.48 -17.78 14.84
C ASN A 15 4.84 -17.28 16.25
N GLN A 16 6.02 -17.66 16.75
CA GLN A 16 6.54 -17.13 18.02
C GLN A 16 6.78 -15.62 17.95
N ALA A 17 7.45 -15.13 16.91
CA ALA A 17 7.69 -13.69 16.72
C ALA A 17 6.38 -12.88 16.66
N ARG A 18 5.32 -13.43 16.07
CA ARG A 18 3.98 -12.80 16.06
C ARG A 18 3.36 -12.70 17.45
N ALA A 19 3.49 -13.74 18.26
CA ALA A 19 2.98 -13.76 19.63
C ALA A 19 3.72 -12.73 20.50
N GLU A 20 5.05 -12.69 20.39
CA GLU A 20 5.89 -11.73 21.12
C GLU A 20 5.60 -10.27 20.70
N ALA A 21 5.48 -10.00 19.39
CA ALA A 21 5.14 -8.68 18.89
C ALA A 21 3.77 -8.17 19.41
N ARG A 22 2.77 -9.05 19.53
CA ARG A 22 1.45 -8.69 20.11
C ARG A 22 1.54 -8.31 21.58
N GLU A 23 2.34 -9.03 22.36
CA GLU A 23 2.49 -8.75 23.79
C GLU A 23 3.29 -7.47 24.05
N ILE A 24 4.30 -7.18 23.22
CA ILE A 24 5.06 -5.92 23.29
C ILE A 24 4.16 -4.72 22.97
N LEU A 25 3.33 -4.81 21.93
CA LEU A 25 2.46 -3.71 21.49
C LEU A 25 1.23 -3.47 22.37
N LYS A 26 0.77 -4.46 23.14
CA LYS A 26 -0.33 -4.27 24.11
C LYS A 26 0.03 -3.36 25.28
N ASN A 27 1.31 -3.30 25.63
CA ASN A 27 1.75 -2.82 26.93
C ASN A 27 2.55 -1.50 26.88
N SER A 28 2.60 -0.79 25.74
CA SER A 28 3.43 0.41 25.62
C SER A 28 2.89 1.46 24.65
N GLU A 29 2.90 2.72 25.09
CA GLU A 29 2.68 3.91 24.24
C GLU A 29 3.97 4.39 23.56
N GLU A 30 5.14 4.05 24.13
CA GLU A 30 6.46 4.38 23.59
C GLU A 30 7.37 3.14 23.52
N THR A 31 7.72 2.72 22.30
CA THR A 31 8.58 1.55 22.05
C THR A 31 10.01 1.99 21.75
N THR A 32 10.91 1.82 22.72
CA THR A 32 12.36 2.00 22.52
C THR A 32 13.01 0.64 22.26
N ILE A 33 13.80 0.54 21.19
CA ILE A 33 14.48 -0.71 20.81
C ILE A 33 15.98 -0.54 21.08
N GLU A 34 16.53 -1.46 21.84
CA GLU A 34 17.96 -1.56 22.10
C GLU A 34 18.52 -2.79 21.39
N LEU A 35 19.67 -2.64 20.72
CA LEU A 35 20.33 -3.75 20.04
C LEU A 35 21.66 -4.05 20.73
N THR A 36 21.76 -5.28 21.22
CA THR A 36 23.03 -5.85 21.68
C THR A 36 23.60 -6.72 20.57
N VAL A 37 24.78 -6.37 20.07
CA VAL A 37 25.55 -7.20 19.13
C VAL A 37 26.66 -7.87 19.92
N SER A 38 26.77 -9.21 19.84
CA SER A 38 27.73 -10.00 20.62
C SER A 38 29.13 -9.37 20.66
N GLY A 39 29.56 -8.95 21.86
CA GLY A 39 30.86 -8.30 22.09
C GLY A 39 30.86 -6.76 22.03
N ARG A 40 29.70 -6.11 21.89
CA ARG A 40 29.53 -4.65 22.01
C ARG A 40 28.53 -4.31 23.11
N GLU A 41 28.71 -3.15 23.72
CA GLU A 41 27.71 -2.58 24.62
C GLU A 41 26.39 -2.39 23.86
N SER A 42 25.29 -2.49 24.61
CA SER A 42 23.96 -2.25 24.10
C SER A 42 23.88 -0.83 23.55
N GLN A 43 23.38 -0.70 22.32
CA GLN A 43 23.23 0.61 21.67
C GLN A 43 21.77 0.84 21.33
N GLN A 44 21.28 2.02 21.68
CA GLN A 44 19.97 2.47 21.26
C GLN A 44 19.94 2.65 19.74
N LEU A 45 18.90 2.11 19.11
CA LEU A 45 18.67 2.32 17.69
C LEU A 45 18.38 3.79 17.41
N GLY A 46 18.97 4.33 16.34
CA GLY A 46 18.59 5.65 15.83
C GLY A 46 17.17 5.66 15.26
N ASP A 47 16.56 6.84 15.20
CA ASP A 47 15.14 7.04 14.86
C ASP A 47 14.69 6.32 13.58
N ALA A 48 15.48 6.39 12.51
CA ALA A 48 15.16 5.75 11.24
C ALA A 48 15.06 4.22 11.36
N LEU A 49 15.95 3.60 12.14
CA LEU A 49 15.94 2.15 12.33
C LEU A 49 14.83 1.74 13.30
N ASN A 50 14.54 2.55 14.33
CA ASN A 50 13.37 2.37 15.20
C ASN A 50 12.07 2.36 14.39
N GLN A 51 11.87 3.32 13.47
CA GLN A 51 10.66 3.38 12.64
C GLN A 51 10.47 2.13 11.77
N VAL A 52 11.56 1.62 11.18
CA VAL A 52 11.51 0.40 10.35
C VAL A 52 11.12 -0.80 11.21
N ILE A 53 11.79 -1.00 12.36
CA ILE A 53 11.52 -2.15 13.22
C ILE A 53 10.12 -2.05 13.85
N GLN A 54 9.66 -0.86 14.23
CA GLN A 54 8.28 -0.65 14.70
C GLN A 54 7.24 -1.02 13.63
N HIS A 55 7.45 -0.64 12.36
CA HIS A 55 6.58 -1.06 11.27
C HIS A 55 6.56 -2.58 11.09
N VAL A 56 7.72 -3.23 11.19
CA VAL A 56 7.84 -4.70 11.14
C VAL A 56 7.08 -5.34 12.31
N LEU A 57 7.25 -4.84 13.54
CA LEU A 57 6.55 -5.35 14.73
C LEU A 57 5.03 -5.21 14.60
N HIS A 58 4.53 -4.06 14.15
CA HIS A 58 3.10 -3.87 13.90
C HIS A 58 2.56 -4.81 12.82
N ALA A 59 3.28 -4.98 11.72
CA ALA A 59 2.90 -5.89 10.65
C ALA A 59 2.87 -7.35 11.13
N LEU A 60 3.87 -7.77 11.93
CA LEU A 60 3.91 -9.10 12.54
C LEU A 60 2.73 -9.32 13.48
N ALA A 61 2.45 -8.39 14.39
CA ALA A 61 1.35 -8.52 15.34
C ALA A 61 -0.02 -8.66 14.65
N ASN A 62 -0.21 -7.98 13.50
CA ASN A 62 -1.41 -8.09 12.68
C ASN A 62 -1.43 -9.32 11.76
N GLY A 63 -0.41 -10.18 11.80
CA GLY A 63 -0.31 -11.39 10.97
C GLY A 63 -0.06 -11.10 9.49
N GLN A 64 0.40 -9.90 9.15
CA GLN A 64 0.66 -9.49 7.77
C GLN A 64 1.97 -10.12 7.26
N SER A 65 2.01 -10.43 5.96
CA SER A 65 3.27 -10.80 5.29
C SER A 65 4.12 -9.55 5.10
N ILE A 66 5.41 -9.65 5.42
CA ILE A 66 6.35 -8.52 5.39
C ILE A 66 7.35 -8.74 4.27
N ASP A 67 7.45 -7.75 3.39
CA ASP A 67 8.50 -7.67 2.38
C ASP A 67 9.16 -6.30 2.49
N VAL A 68 10.49 -6.29 2.62
CA VAL A 68 11.26 -5.06 2.78
C VAL A 68 11.87 -4.72 1.43
N GLN A 69 11.29 -3.72 0.77
CA GLN A 69 11.76 -3.22 -0.52
C GLN A 69 12.15 -1.76 -0.41
N VAL A 70 13.30 -1.41 -0.99
CA VAL A 70 13.65 -0.01 -1.22
C VAL A 70 12.74 0.51 -2.32
N VAL A 71 11.88 1.47 -1.98
CA VAL A 71 11.05 2.15 -2.97
C VAL A 71 11.95 3.09 -3.77
N PRO A 72 12.14 2.87 -5.08
CA PRO A 72 12.94 3.77 -5.89
C PRO A 72 12.23 5.14 -5.98
N HIS A 73 13.01 6.21 -5.94
CA HIS A 73 12.47 7.57 -6.10
C HIS A 73 11.76 7.72 -7.45
N ASP A 74 12.36 7.17 -8.51
CA ASP A 74 11.86 7.21 -9.87
C ASP A 74 11.47 5.82 -10.37
N LEU A 75 10.24 5.72 -10.88
CA LEU A 75 9.68 4.53 -11.49
C LEU A 75 9.87 4.57 -13.00
N THR A 76 10.13 3.40 -13.58
CA THR A 76 9.95 3.22 -15.03
C THR A 76 8.46 3.25 -15.36
N THR A 77 8.12 3.56 -16.61
CA THR A 77 6.71 3.53 -17.07
C THR A 77 6.02 2.20 -16.80
N THR A 78 6.76 1.10 -16.87
CA THR A 78 6.20 -0.24 -16.65
C THR A 78 5.86 -0.46 -15.18
N ILE A 79 6.80 -0.13 -14.28
CA ILE A 79 6.58 -0.25 -12.83
C ILE A 79 5.51 0.73 -12.36
N ALA A 80 5.51 1.96 -12.87
CA ALA A 80 4.47 2.95 -12.55
C ALA A 80 3.08 2.48 -13.00
N ALA A 81 2.94 1.92 -14.20
CA ALA A 81 1.67 1.39 -14.69
C ALA A 81 1.15 0.25 -13.81
N GLN A 82 2.02 -0.69 -13.44
CA GLN A 82 1.69 -1.77 -12.52
C GLN A 82 1.30 -1.25 -11.13
N ARG A 83 2.04 -0.29 -10.59
CA ARG A 83 1.78 0.33 -9.29
C ARG A 83 0.46 1.09 -9.25
N ILE A 84 0.13 1.82 -10.33
CA ILE A 84 -1.14 2.55 -10.44
C ILE A 84 -2.31 1.58 -10.68
N GLY A 85 -2.05 0.42 -11.30
CA GLY A 85 -3.08 -0.57 -11.65
C GLY A 85 -3.75 -0.29 -13.01
N ILE A 86 -3.01 0.31 -13.95
CA ILE A 86 -3.49 0.63 -15.30
C ILE A 86 -2.58 0.03 -16.38
N SER A 87 -3.09 -0.05 -17.61
CA SER A 87 -2.27 -0.48 -18.74
C SER A 87 -1.20 0.57 -19.06
N ARG A 88 -0.04 0.10 -19.55
CA ARG A 88 1.05 0.99 -19.98
C ARG A 88 0.64 1.97 -21.09
N PRO A 89 -0.19 1.60 -22.09
CA PRO A 89 -0.73 2.57 -23.04
C PRO A 89 -1.56 3.69 -22.39
N THR A 90 -2.39 3.36 -21.39
CA THR A 90 -3.18 4.35 -20.65
C THR A 90 -2.27 5.29 -19.85
N LEU A 91 -1.26 4.76 -19.18
CA LEU A 91 -0.25 5.57 -18.50
C LEU A 91 0.45 6.53 -19.47
N MET A 92 0.89 6.02 -20.63
CA MET A 92 1.53 6.86 -21.66
C MET A 92 0.59 7.91 -22.25
N LYS A 93 -0.74 7.68 -22.25
CA LYS A 93 -1.72 8.70 -22.61
C LYS A 93 -1.79 9.80 -21.55
N ALA A 94 -1.86 9.43 -20.27
CA ALA A 94 -1.88 10.38 -19.14
C ALA A 94 -0.61 11.25 -19.09
N ILE A 95 0.56 10.68 -19.38
CA ILE A 95 1.81 11.43 -19.48
C ILE A 95 1.78 12.43 -20.64
N ARG A 96 1.24 12.02 -21.80
CA ARG A 96 1.16 12.88 -23.00
C ARG A 96 0.10 13.98 -22.87
N SER A 97 -0.98 13.74 -22.13
CA SER A 97 -1.98 14.78 -21.82
C SER A 97 -1.53 15.74 -20.72
N GLY A 98 -0.44 15.43 -20.00
CA GLY A 98 0.04 16.23 -18.87
C GLY A 98 -0.66 15.92 -17.55
N ASP A 99 -1.57 14.94 -17.52
CA ASP A 99 -2.30 14.54 -16.31
C ASP A 99 -1.40 13.81 -15.30
N LEU A 100 -0.34 13.16 -15.78
CA LEU A 100 0.66 12.49 -14.95
C LEU A 100 2.03 13.13 -15.19
N PRO A 101 2.62 13.82 -14.18
CA PRO A 101 3.98 14.32 -14.27
C PRO A 101 4.98 13.21 -14.55
N ALA A 102 5.82 13.42 -15.56
CA ALA A 102 6.93 12.53 -15.88
C ALA A 102 8.09 13.34 -16.46
N HIS A 103 9.31 12.96 -16.11
CA HIS A 103 10.53 13.56 -16.64
C HIS A 103 11.27 12.59 -17.55
N LYS A 104 12.04 13.12 -18.50
CA LYS A 104 12.91 12.31 -19.36
C LYS A 104 14.27 12.14 -18.69
N VAL A 105 14.74 10.90 -18.65
CA VAL A 105 16.11 10.53 -18.28
C VAL A 105 16.72 9.81 -19.48
N GLY A 106 17.56 10.52 -20.22
CA GLY A 106 18.02 10.09 -21.55
C GLY A 106 16.83 9.93 -22.51
N SER A 107 16.68 8.74 -23.08
CA SER A 107 15.61 8.41 -24.05
C SER A 107 14.31 7.92 -23.40
N HIS A 108 14.27 7.72 -22.08
CA HIS A 108 13.14 7.10 -21.40
C HIS A 108 12.45 8.04 -20.42
N PHE A 109 11.13 7.87 -20.26
CA PHE A 109 10.38 8.54 -19.21
C PHE A 109 10.60 7.86 -17.85
N ARG A 110 10.61 8.70 -16.83
CA ARG A 110 10.62 8.36 -15.40
C ARG A 110 9.49 9.12 -14.72
N ILE A 111 8.89 8.50 -13.72
CA ILE A 111 7.75 9.04 -12.97
C ILE A 111 8.14 8.94 -11.51
N ARG A 112 8.01 10.02 -10.75
CA ARG A 112 8.32 9.94 -9.32
C ARG A 112 7.27 9.07 -8.63
N THR A 113 7.69 8.34 -7.61
CA THR A 113 6.77 7.46 -6.88
C THR A 113 5.62 8.24 -6.24
N GLU A 114 5.89 9.43 -5.72
CA GLU A 114 4.89 10.35 -5.16
C GLU A 114 3.79 10.71 -6.18
N ASP A 115 4.19 11.06 -7.41
CA ASP A 115 3.28 11.45 -8.48
C ASP A 115 2.41 10.26 -8.93
N ALA A 116 3.00 9.07 -9.02
CA ALA A 116 2.28 7.85 -9.35
C ALA A 116 1.21 7.52 -8.28
N ASP A 117 1.56 7.64 -7.00
CA ASP A 117 0.64 7.36 -5.90
C ASP A 117 -0.48 8.40 -5.80
N ALA A 118 -0.16 9.68 -6.04
CA ALA A 118 -1.15 10.77 -6.11
C ALA A 118 -2.15 10.54 -7.25
N PHE A 119 -1.66 10.17 -8.44
CA PHE A 119 -2.49 9.87 -9.60
C PHE A 119 -3.40 8.66 -9.36
N ARG A 120 -2.87 7.58 -8.75
CA ARG A 120 -3.66 6.40 -8.37
C ARG A 120 -4.80 6.78 -7.42
N LYS A 121 -4.52 7.59 -6.39
CA LYS A 121 -5.55 8.07 -5.44
C LYS A 121 -6.64 8.87 -6.16
N GLY A 122 -6.26 9.72 -7.12
CA GLY A 122 -7.21 10.46 -7.95
C GLY A 122 -8.11 9.56 -8.79
N LEU A 123 -7.56 8.51 -9.41
CA LEU A 123 -8.34 7.52 -10.17
C LEU A 123 -9.33 6.78 -9.28
N LEU A 124 -8.89 6.30 -8.12
CA LEU A 124 -9.74 5.58 -7.18
C LEU A 124 -10.95 6.42 -6.74
N LYS A 125 -10.72 7.70 -6.41
CA LYS A 125 -11.82 8.62 -6.06
C LYS A 125 -12.84 8.78 -7.18
N LYS A 126 -12.38 8.92 -8.44
CA LYS A 126 -13.27 9.00 -9.61
C LYS A 126 -14.08 7.73 -9.79
N THR A 127 -13.45 6.56 -9.66
CA THR A 127 -14.14 5.27 -9.81
C THR A 127 -15.19 5.06 -8.71
N VAL A 128 -14.89 5.42 -7.47
CA VAL A 128 -15.85 5.32 -6.36
C VAL A 128 -17.05 6.22 -6.62
N ALA A 129 -16.83 7.50 -6.96
CA ALA A 129 -17.91 8.44 -7.26
C ALA A 129 -18.79 7.99 -8.45
N GLN A 130 -18.17 7.44 -9.51
CA GLN A 130 -18.91 6.90 -10.65
C GLN A 130 -19.78 5.69 -10.28
N LYS A 131 -19.28 4.81 -9.42
CA LYS A 131 -20.04 3.65 -8.95
C LYS A 131 -21.21 4.06 -8.07
N GLU A 132 -20.99 5.01 -7.16
CA GLU A 132 -22.06 5.55 -6.32
C GLU A 132 -23.16 6.21 -7.17
N GLN A 133 -22.77 6.97 -8.19
CA GLN A 133 -23.72 7.60 -9.12
C GLN A 133 -24.50 6.55 -9.92
N ALA A 134 -23.84 5.54 -10.47
CA ALA A 134 -24.51 4.47 -11.23
C ALA A 134 -25.47 3.64 -10.36
N LEU A 135 -25.11 3.38 -9.10
CA LEU A 135 -26.01 2.71 -8.15
C LEU A 135 -27.24 3.56 -7.84
N LYS A 136 -27.06 4.87 -7.66
CA LYS A 136 -28.17 5.79 -7.44
C LYS A 136 -29.12 5.85 -8.63
N GLU A 137 -28.58 5.91 -9.85
CA GLU A 137 -29.37 5.88 -11.09
C GLU A 137 -30.17 4.57 -11.20
N LEU A 138 -29.59 3.43 -10.80
CA LEU A 138 -30.30 2.16 -10.78
C LEU A 138 -31.47 2.16 -9.80
N TRP A 139 -31.28 2.74 -8.60
CA TRP A 139 -32.35 2.87 -7.61
C TRP A 139 -33.46 3.80 -8.05
N GLU A 140 -33.14 4.96 -8.64
CA GLU A 140 -34.15 5.87 -9.19
C GLU A 140 -35.01 5.19 -10.26
N LEU A 141 -34.41 4.32 -11.09
CA LEU A 141 -35.12 3.54 -12.10
C LEU A 141 -35.98 2.42 -11.50
N GLU A 142 -35.51 1.76 -10.43
CA GLU A 142 -36.33 0.77 -9.70
C GLU A 142 -37.56 1.41 -9.03
N ASP A 143 -37.40 2.59 -8.44
CA ASP A 143 -38.49 3.38 -7.85
C ASP A 143 -39.50 3.83 -8.92
N GLU A 144 -39.02 4.36 -10.06
CA GLU A 144 -39.89 4.80 -11.17
C GLU A 144 -40.75 3.65 -11.74
N HIS A 145 -40.22 2.43 -11.73
CA HIS A 145 -40.94 1.24 -12.19
C HIS A 145 -41.72 0.51 -11.09
N GLY A 146 -41.75 1.02 -9.86
CA GLY A 146 -42.45 0.41 -8.72
C GLY A 146 -41.94 -0.99 -8.37
N LEU A 147 -40.70 -1.31 -8.76
CA LEU A 147 -40.12 -2.64 -8.58
C LEU A 147 -39.78 -2.94 -7.12
N VAL A 148 -39.55 -1.89 -6.32
CA VAL A 148 -39.29 -2.00 -4.88
C VAL A 148 -40.49 -2.59 -4.13
N ASP A 149 -41.71 -2.20 -4.52
CA ASP A 149 -42.96 -2.74 -3.96
C ASP A 149 -43.29 -4.15 -4.49
N ALA A 150 -42.90 -4.45 -5.73
CA ALA A 150 -43.19 -5.73 -6.39
C ALA A 150 -42.23 -6.86 -5.97
N LEU A 151 -40.97 -6.54 -5.67
CA LEU A 151 -39.94 -7.52 -5.28
C LEU A 151 -39.73 -7.61 -3.77
N GLY A 152 -40.32 -6.68 -3.00
CA GLY A 152 -40.00 -6.51 -1.59
C GLY A 152 -38.60 -5.95 -1.43
N GLY A 153 -38.50 -4.63 -1.25
CA GLY A 153 -37.23 -3.91 -1.08
C GLY A 153 -36.29 -4.52 -0.03
N PRO A 154 -34.98 -4.18 -0.07
CA PRO A 154 -33.96 -4.88 0.69
C PRO A 154 -34.22 -4.89 2.20
N ALA A 155 -34.12 -6.08 2.81
CA ALA A 155 -34.43 -6.36 4.22
C ALA A 155 -33.24 -6.12 5.17
N TRP A 156 -32.47 -5.05 4.97
CA TRP A 156 -31.31 -4.73 5.82
C TRP A 156 -31.27 -3.25 6.21
#